data_AF-L7E7T5-F1
#
_entry.id   AF-L7E7T5-F1
#
_cell.length_a   1.000
_cell.length_b   1.000
_cell.length_c   1.000
_cell.angle_alpha   90.00
_cell.angle_beta   90.00
_cell.angle_gamma   90.00
#
_symmetry.space_group_name_H-M   'P 1'
#
loop_
_entity.id
_entity.type
_entity.pdbx_description
1 polymer ?
#
loop_
_entity_poly.entity_id
_entity_poly.type
_entity_poly.pdbx_seq_one_letter_code
_entity_poly.pdbx_strand_id
1 'polypeptide(L)'
;MSLQREVELKSDAGMDYSKLRDLLKAGKWKEADEETLRVMLAVAKREKEGYLTVEDIDNFPCADLRTIDKLWVKYSNGRFGFSVQKRIYQGLYGMIWYKAKQERIYLGLDRNEYDRKIWDDFGDKVGWRKGGSWLNYKNITFDKKAPEGHLPTRRYGELGNYRLFSRVETCRL
;
A
#
# COMPACT_ATOMS: atom_id res chain seq x y z
N MET A 1 28.00 15.42 6.97
CA MET A 1 26.61 15.66 6.53
C MET A 1 26.37 14.87 5.25
N SER A 2 25.59 13.79 5.31
CA SER A 2 25.26 13.02 4.10
C SER A 2 24.31 13.84 3.23
N LEU A 3 24.71 14.18 2.01
CA LEU A 3 23.81 14.67 0.97
C LEU A 3 22.79 13.56 0.67
N GLN A 4 21.64 13.59 1.34
CA GLN A 4 20.54 12.68 1.00
C GLN A 4 20.05 13.04 -0.40
N ARG A 5 20.35 12.19 -1.38
CA ARG A 5 19.94 12.36 -2.77
C ARG A 5 18.43 12.61 -2.83
N GLU A 6 18.03 13.68 -3.51
CA GLU A 6 16.60 13.99 -3.67
C GLU A 6 15.91 12.93 -4.54
N VAL A 7 14.63 12.67 -4.26
CA VAL A 7 13.84 11.71 -5.06
C VAL A 7 13.47 12.39 -6.36
N GLU A 8 13.81 11.75 -7.47
CA GLU A 8 13.39 12.19 -8.79
C GLU A 8 11.88 11.96 -8.96
N LEU A 9 11.12 13.02 -9.25
CA LEU A 9 9.66 12.99 -9.36
C LEU A 9 9.24 12.65 -10.79
N LYS A 10 9.40 11.37 -11.20
CA LYS A 10 9.01 10.91 -12.54
C LYS A 10 7.51 10.66 -12.63
N SER A 11 6.94 10.93 -13.80
CA SER A 11 5.56 10.58 -14.14
C SER A 11 5.47 10.27 -15.63
N ASP A 12 4.86 9.15 -15.98
CA ASP A 12 4.48 8.84 -17.37
C ASP A 12 3.16 9.55 -17.74
N ALA A 13 2.39 9.98 -16.74
CA ALA A 13 1.12 10.70 -16.90
C ALA A 13 1.23 12.23 -16.79
N GLY A 14 2.43 12.78 -16.58
CA GLY A 14 2.64 14.22 -16.39
C GLY A 14 2.17 14.76 -15.03
N MET A 15 2.02 13.90 -14.03
CA MET A 15 1.59 14.27 -12.68
C MET A 15 2.71 14.98 -11.89
N ASP A 16 2.38 16.12 -11.29
CA ASP A 16 3.22 16.78 -10.30
C ASP A 16 3.07 16.18 -8.89
N TYR A 17 4.17 15.65 -8.36
CA TYR A 17 4.26 15.05 -7.03
C TYR A 17 4.86 15.97 -5.97
N SER A 18 5.11 17.25 -6.29
CA SER A 18 5.70 18.24 -5.37
C SER A 18 4.93 18.34 -4.05
N LYS A 19 3.60 18.45 -4.13
CA LYS A 19 2.73 18.54 -2.96
C LYS A 19 2.82 17.29 -2.08
N LEU A 20 2.77 16.10 -2.67
CA LEU A 20 2.91 14.84 -1.93
C LEU A 20 4.28 14.76 -1.23
N ARG A 21 5.36 15.10 -1.95
CA ARG A 21 6.72 15.17 -1.40
C ARG A 21 6.77 16.11 -0.19
N ASP A 22 6.22 17.31 -0.32
CA ASP A 22 6.33 18.34 0.71
C ASP A 22 5.52 17.99 1.97
N LEU A 23 4.34 17.38 1.81
CA LEU A 23 3.54 16.86 2.92
C LEU A 23 4.28 15.73 3.66
N LEU A 24 4.86 14.78 2.92
CA LEU A 24 5.63 13.67 3.50
C LEU A 24 6.89 14.17 4.21
N LYS A 25 7.63 15.10 3.59
CA LYS A 25 8.81 15.73 4.18
C LYS A 25 8.49 16.48 5.48
N ALA A 26 7.32 17.10 5.55
CA ALA A 26 6.82 17.78 6.74
C ALA A 26 6.21 16.84 7.80
N GLY A 27 6.10 15.53 7.52
CA GLY A 27 5.47 14.57 8.43
C GLY A 27 3.95 14.73 8.57
N LYS A 28 3.30 15.39 7.60
CA LYS A 28 1.84 15.55 7.53
C LYS A 28 1.20 14.29 6.95
N TRP A 29 1.22 13.21 7.73
CA TRP A 29 0.92 11.85 7.25
C TRP A 29 -0.51 11.69 6.75
N LYS A 30 -1.48 12.33 7.39
CA LYS A 30 -2.90 12.25 7.00
C LYS A 30 -3.13 12.95 5.67
N GLU A 31 -2.63 14.17 5.54
CA GLU A 31 -2.73 14.96 4.32
C GLU A 31 -1.96 14.31 3.18
N ALA A 32 -0.81 13.68 3.46
CA ALA A 32 -0.06 12.91 2.47
C ALA A 32 -0.83 11.68 1.99
N ASP A 33 -1.57 11.00 2.87
CA ASP A 33 -2.42 9.87 2.50
C ASP A 33 -3.59 10.30 1.61
N GLU A 34 -4.24 11.43 1.94
CA GLU A 34 -5.30 12.05 1.13
C GLU A 34 -4.78 12.51 -0.23
N GLU A 35 -3.60 13.14 -0.24
CA GLU A 35 -2.92 13.54 -1.47
C GLU A 35 -2.52 12.34 -2.31
N THR A 36 -2.12 11.22 -1.69
CA THR A 36 -1.83 9.97 -2.39
C THR A 36 -3.07 9.45 -3.13
N LEU A 37 -4.24 9.45 -2.48
CA LEU A 37 -5.49 9.09 -3.16
C LEU A 37 -5.78 10.06 -4.33
N ARG A 38 -5.65 11.37 -4.11
CA ARG A 38 -5.90 12.38 -5.14
C ARG A 38 -5.01 12.17 -6.37
N VAL A 39 -3.69 11.98 -6.20
CA VAL A 39 -2.77 11.78 -7.33
C VAL A 39 -3.05 10.45 -8.03
N MET A 40 -3.39 9.38 -7.30
CA MET A 40 -3.70 8.10 -7.93
C MET A 40 -4.98 8.18 -8.76
N LEU A 41 -6.01 8.90 -8.30
CA LEU A 41 -7.20 9.16 -9.11
C LEU A 41 -6.86 10.02 -10.34
N ALA A 42 -6.03 11.04 -10.19
CA ALA A 42 -5.65 11.92 -11.31
C ALA A 42 -4.83 11.19 -12.40
N VAL A 43 -3.86 10.37 -12.00
CA VAL A 43 -3.08 9.55 -12.94
C VAL A 43 -3.98 8.59 -13.71
N ALA A 44 -4.99 8.02 -13.06
CA ALA A 44 -5.97 7.14 -13.70
C ALA A 44 -7.07 7.90 -14.47
N LYS A 45 -7.13 9.24 -14.39
CA LYS A 45 -8.21 10.09 -14.94
C LYS A 45 -9.58 9.75 -14.35
N ARG A 46 -9.61 9.52 -13.04
CA ARG A 46 -10.77 9.05 -12.26
C ARG A 46 -11.17 9.98 -11.12
N GLU A 47 -10.80 11.27 -11.22
CA GLU A 47 -11.09 12.25 -10.17
C GLU A 47 -12.60 12.45 -9.95
N LYS A 48 -13.40 12.32 -11.01
CA LYS A 48 -14.86 12.48 -10.93
C LYS A 48 -15.54 11.31 -10.22
N GLU A 49 -15.05 10.10 -10.43
CA GLU A 49 -15.60 8.87 -9.84
C GLU A 49 -15.15 8.71 -8.39
N GLY A 50 -13.95 9.17 -8.04
CA GLY A 50 -13.45 9.11 -6.67
C GLY A 50 -12.96 7.73 -6.23
N TYR A 51 -12.94 6.75 -7.13
CA TYR A 51 -12.42 5.40 -6.88
C TYR A 51 -11.72 4.83 -8.13
N LEU A 52 -10.76 3.92 -7.89
CA LEU A 52 -10.12 3.11 -8.92
C LEU A 52 -10.82 1.76 -9.05
N THR A 53 -10.99 1.29 -10.28
CA THR A 53 -11.37 -0.08 -10.62
C THR A 53 -10.14 -0.98 -10.63
N VAL A 54 -10.36 -2.30 -10.74
CA VAL A 54 -9.28 -3.27 -10.93
C VAL A 54 -8.48 -2.97 -12.21
N GLU A 55 -9.16 -2.60 -13.29
CA GLU A 55 -8.51 -2.28 -14.56
C GLU A 55 -7.62 -1.03 -14.47
N ASP A 56 -8.06 -0.01 -13.73
CA ASP A 56 -7.25 1.19 -13.49
C ASP A 56 -5.96 0.85 -12.74
N ILE A 57 -6.04 -0.06 -11.75
CA ILE A 57 -4.90 -0.51 -10.96
C ILE A 57 -3.96 -1.37 -11.79
N ASP A 58 -4.50 -2.32 -12.55
CA ASP A 58 -3.71 -3.24 -13.39
C ASP A 58 -2.93 -2.49 -14.48
N ASN A 59 -3.45 -1.35 -14.95
CA ASN A 59 -2.81 -0.50 -15.96
C ASN A 59 -2.07 0.72 -15.38
N PHE A 60 -2.05 0.90 -14.06
CA PHE A 60 -1.49 2.09 -13.42
C PHE A 60 -0.01 2.30 -13.80
N PRO A 61 0.42 3.47 -14.30
CA PRO A 61 1.78 3.64 -14.82
C PRO A 61 2.88 3.36 -13.79
N CYS A 62 3.92 2.65 -14.22
CA CYS A 62 4.97 2.23 -13.29
C CYS A 62 5.87 3.38 -12.83
N ALA A 63 6.12 4.41 -13.66
CA ALA A 63 6.89 5.56 -13.18
C ALA A 63 6.18 6.27 -12.02
N ASP A 64 4.88 6.48 -12.17
CA ASP A 64 3.99 7.11 -11.19
C ASP A 64 3.93 6.31 -9.88
N LEU A 65 3.68 4.99 -9.97
CA LEU A 65 3.65 4.11 -8.79
C LEU A 65 5.00 4.09 -8.05
N ARG A 66 6.11 4.04 -8.79
CA ARG A 66 7.48 4.11 -8.23
C ARG A 66 7.75 5.46 -7.56
N THR A 67 7.29 6.56 -8.11
CA THR A 67 7.49 7.89 -7.51
C THR A 67 6.74 7.99 -6.19
N ILE A 68 5.46 7.59 -6.17
CA ILE A 68 4.65 7.58 -4.94
C ILE A 68 5.33 6.72 -3.87
N ASP A 69 5.70 5.48 -4.20
CA ASP A 69 6.33 4.57 -3.25
C ASP A 69 7.67 5.09 -2.72
N LYS A 70 8.56 5.58 -3.58
CA LYS A 70 9.86 6.13 -3.17
C LYS A 70 9.73 7.30 -2.22
N LEU A 71 8.73 8.16 -2.42
CA LEU A 71 8.47 9.28 -1.51
C LEU A 71 8.06 8.77 -0.13
N TRP A 72 7.10 7.84 -0.07
CA TRP A 72 6.66 7.23 1.18
C TRP A 72 7.80 6.52 1.91
N VAL A 73 8.58 5.70 1.21
CA VAL A 73 9.74 4.98 1.75
C VAL A 73 10.78 5.95 2.28
N LYS A 74 11.16 6.98 1.51
CA LYS A 74 12.19 7.94 1.92
C LYS A 74 11.82 8.68 3.19
N TYR A 75 10.66 9.34 3.21
CA TYR A 75 10.33 10.24 4.33
C TYR A 75 9.85 9.50 5.58
N SER A 76 9.41 8.24 5.44
CA SER A 76 9.09 7.37 6.57
C SER A 76 10.30 6.64 7.17
N ASN A 77 11.50 6.80 6.59
CA ASN A 77 12.69 6.01 6.93
C ASN A 77 12.48 4.49 6.72
N GLY A 78 11.95 4.14 5.56
CA GLY A 78 11.72 2.76 5.11
C GLY A 78 10.49 2.07 5.72
N ARG A 79 9.68 2.78 6.51
CA ARG A 79 8.58 2.16 7.28
C ARG A 79 7.28 2.05 6.50
N PHE A 80 7.02 2.95 5.57
CA PHE A 80 5.76 3.10 4.85
C PHE A 80 6.00 3.05 3.33
N GLY A 81 4.97 2.67 2.58
CA GLY A 81 5.05 2.47 1.13
C GLY A 81 4.35 1.19 0.68
N PHE A 82 3.96 1.15 -0.60
CA PHE A 82 3.32 -0.01 -1.21
C PHE A 82 4.29 -1.18 -1.37
N SER A 83 5.58 -0.92 -1.61
CA SER A 83 6.65 -1.94 -1.63
C SER A 83 6.82 -2.60 -0.26
N VAL A 84 6.75 -1.80 0.81
CA VAL A 84 6.80 -2.26 2.20
C VAL A 84 5.59 -3.15 2.52
N GLN A 85 4.38 -2.70 2.14
CA GLN A 85 3.16 -3.48 2.30
C GLN A 85 3.21 -4.80 1.54
N LYS A 86 3.62 -4.78 0.26
CA LYS A 86 3.79 -5.99 -0.57
C LYS A 86 4.71 -6.99 0.11
N ARG A 87 5.89 -6.56 0.58
CA ARG A 87 6.85 -7.43 1.27
C ARG A 87 6.25 -8.08 2.51
N ILE A 88 5.52 -7.31 3.33
CA ILE A 88 4.86 -7.84 4.53
C ILE A 88 3.79 -8.88 4.14
N TYR A 89 2.96 -8.57 3.16
CA TYR A 89 1.91 -9.46 2.66
C TYR A 89 2.49 -10.78 2.13
N GLN A 90 3.51 -10.72 1.26
CA GLN A 90 4.18 -11.91 0.72
C GLN A 90 4.85 -12.75 1.82
N GLY A 91 5.44 -12.10 2.83
CA GLY A 91 6.03 -12.78 3.98
C GLY A 91 4.98 -13.58 4.77
N LEU A 92 3.81 -12.99 5.05
CA LEU A 92 2.70 -13.69 5.70
C LEU A 92 2.19 -14.85 4.86
N TYR A 93 1.98 -14.62 3.55
CA TYR A 93 1.55 -15.64 2.62
C TYR A 93 2.49 -16.87 2.65
N GLY A 94 3.80 -16.64 2.52
CA GLY A 94 4.80 -17.71 2.54
C GLY A 94 4.87 -18.46 3.87
N MET A 95 4.79 -17.77 4.99
CA MET A 95 4.78 -18.40 6.32
C MET A 95 3.55 -19.28 6.54
N ILE A 96 2.36 -18.77 6.20
CA ILE A 96 1.11 -19.51 6.37
C ILE A 96 1.10 -20.71 5.43
N TRP A 97 1.54 -20.52 4.18
CA TRP A 97 1.63 -21.61 3.19
C TRP A 97 2.54 -22.73 3.67
N TYR A 98 3.70 -22.37 4.22
CA TYR A 98 4.65 -23.34 4.73
C TYR A 98 4.08 -24.15 5.91
N LYS A 99 3.43 -23.50 6.88
CA LYS A 99 2.78 -24.17 8.02
C LYS A 99 1.67 -25.12 7.58
N ALA A 100 0.74 -24.63 6.76
CA ALA A 100 -0.39 -25.43 6.31
C ALA A 100 0.05 -26.63 5.45
N LYS A 101 1.18 -26.53 4.74
CA LYS A 101 1.80 -27.67 4.04
C LYS A 101 2.37 -28.70 5.00
N GLN A 102 3.05 -28.29 6.07
CA GLN A 102 3.59 -29.22 7.08
C GLN A 102 2.49 -29.97 7.82
N GLU A 103 1.42 -29.28 8.18
CA GLU A 103 0.34 -29.81 9.01
C GLU A 103 -0.70 -30.60 8.17
N ARG A 104 -0.52 -30.73 6.85
CA ARG A 104 -1.48 -31.34 5.88
C ARG A 104 -2.90 -30.73 5.92
N ILE A 105 -3.04 -29.53 6.47
CA ILE A 105 -4.33 -28.86 6.69
C ILE A 105 -4.99 -28.42 5.37
N TYR A 106 -4.19 -28.25 4.30
CA TYR A 106 -4.67 -27.80 2.99
C TYR A 106 -5.71 -28.70 2.32
N LEU A 107 -5.90 -29.94 2.77
CA LEU A 107 -6.83 -30.87 2.12
C LEU A 107 -8.33 -30.51 2.32
N GLY A 108 -8.66 -29.45 3.08
CA GLY A 108 -10.06 -29.09 3.34
C GLY A 108 -10.43 -27.61 3.42
N LEU A 109 -9.48 -26.67 3.26
CA LEU A 109 -9.81 -25.23 3.29
C LEU A 109 -10.22 -24.72 1.91
N ASP A 110 -11.33 -24.00 1.84
CA ASP A 110 -11.69 -23.22 0.65
C ASP A 110 -10.62 -22.15 0.42
N ARG A 111 -10.16 -21.98 -0.82
CA ARG A 111 -9.17 -20.97 -1.21
C ARG A 111 -9.57 -19.57 -0.73
N ASN A 112 -10.88 -19.29 -0.74
CA ASN A 112 -11.41 -18.01 -0.28
C ASN A 112 -11.23 -17.78 1.23
N GLU A 113 -11.29 -18.82 2.05
CA GLU A 113 -11.07 -18.73 3.49
C GLU A 113 -9.59 -18.49 3.80
N TYR A 114 -8.72 -19.16 3.05
CA TYR A 114 -7.27 -18.99 3.15
C TYR A 114 -6.81 -17.57 2.82
N ASP A 115 -7.27 -17.02 1.69
CA ASP A 115 -6.93 -15.66 1.26
C ASP A 115 -7.46 -14.62 2.26
N ARG A 116 -8.68 -14.82 2.78
CA ARG A 116 -9.26 -13.97 3.83
C ARG A 116 -8.42 -13.99 5.10
N LYS A 117 -7.93 -15.15 5.53
CA LYS A 117 -7.09 -15.26 6.72
C LYS A 117 -5.78 -14.48 6.56
N ILE A 118 -5.12 -14.59 5.41
CA ILE A 118 -3.89 -13.82 5.15
C ILE A 118 -4.19 -12.32 5.16
N TRP A 119 -5.31 -11.92 4.55
CA TRP A 119 -5.71 -10.52 4.50
C TRP A 119 -6.01 -9.94 5.89
N ASP A 120 -6.66 -10.71 6.74
CA ASP A 120 -6.94 -10.39 8.13
C ASP A 120 -5.64 -10.28 8.95
N ASP A 121 -4.76 -11.28 8.88
CA ASP A 121 -3.47 -11.27 9.58
C ASP A 121 -2.58 -10.12 9.09
N PHE A 122 -2.64 -9.79 7.79
CA PHE A 122 -1.98 -8.62 7.22
C PHE A 122 -2.54 -7.32 7.79
N GLY A 123 -3.86 -7.18 7.83
CA GLY A 123 -4.55 -6.03 8.42
C GLY A 123 -4.17 -5.82 9.89
N ASP A 124 -4.08 -6.89 10.68
CA ASP A 124 -3.60 -6.81 12.07
C ASP A 124 -2.12 -6.40 12.13
N LYS A 125 -1.28 -6.96 11.25
CA LYS A 125 0.16 -6.67 11.20
C LYS A 125 0.47 -5.22 10.86
N VAL A 126 -0.23 -4.65 9.89
CA VAL A 126 -0.03 -3.24 9.47
C VAL A 126 -0.89 -2.27 10.28
N GLY A 127 -1.73 -2.75 11.20
CA GLY A 127 -2.56 -1.90 12.08
C GLY A 127 -3.82 -1.34 11.43
N TRP A 128 -4.34 -1.96 10.38
CA TRP A 128 -5.64 -1.64 9.78
C TRP A 128 -6.81 -2.38 10.44
N ARG A 129 -6.52 -3.40 11.26
CA ARG A 129 -7.49 -4.13 12.07
C ARG A 129 -7.10 -4.10 13.54
N LYS A 130 -8.12 -4.14 14.40
CA LYS A 130 -7.96 -4.25 15.85
C LYS A 130 -9.12 -5.03 16.43
N GLY A 131 -8.82 -6.10 17.18
CA GLY A 131 -9.86 -6.95 17.78
C GLY A 131 -10.79 -7.59 16.76
N GLY A 132 -10.24 -8.03 15.61
CA GLY A 132 -11.01 -8.64 14.51
C GLY A 132 -11.81 -7.66 13.64
N SER A 133 -11.80 -6.37 13.97
CA SER A 133 -12.55 -5.34 13.24
C SER A 133 -11.64 -4.45 12.41
N TRP A 134 -12.02 -4.21 11.16
CA TRP A 134 -11.35 -3.24 10.28
C TRP A 134 -11.62 -1.81 10.75
N LEU A 135 -10.55 -1.02 10.87
CA LEU A 135 -10.64 0.36 11.32
C LEU A 135 -11.21 1.25 10.20
N ASN A 136 -12.16 2.10 10.57
CA ASN A 136 -12.57 3.21 9.73
C ASN A 136 -11.45 4.22 9.56
N TYR A 137 -11.42 4.95 8.45
CA TYR A 137 -10.38 5.94 8.18
C TYR A 137 -10.17 6.96 9.31
N LYS A 138 -11.27 7.41 9.94
CA LYS A 138 -11.23 8.32 11.10
C LYS A 138 -10.49 7.77 12.33
N ASN A 139 -10.32 6.44 12.40
CA ASN A 139 -9.66 5.74 13.51
C ASN A 139 -8.25 5.25 13.13
N ILE A 140 -7.77 5.55 11.92
CA ILE A 140 -6.40 5.24 11.49
C ILE A 140 -5.42 6.18 12.21
N THR A 141 -4.23 5.66 12.53
CA THR A 141 -3.18 6.42 13.21
C THR A 141 -2.23 7.06 12.20
N PHE A 142 -2.28 8.38 12.06
CA PHE A 142 -1.40 9.15 11.17
C PHE A 142 -0.13 9.62 11.89
N ASP A 143 0.69 8.66 12.31
CA ASP A 143 1.92 8.92 13.05
C ASP A 143 3.06 8.01 12.56
N LYS A 144 4.30 8.49 12.61
CA LYS A 144 5.49 7.72 12.20
C LYS A 144 5.75 6.48 13.08
N LYS A 145 5.24 6.47 14.31
CA LYS A 145 5.28 5.34 15.25
C LYS A 145 4.27 4.24 14.91
N ALA A 146 3.36 4.46 13.95
CA ALA A 146 2.46 3.42 13.48
C ALA A 146 3.24 2.20 12.95
N PRO A 147 2.61 1.01 12.90
CA PRO A 147 3.26 -0.22 12.43
C PRO A 147 3.89 -0.08 11.04
N GLU A 148 4.89 -0.90 10.76
CA GLU A 148 5.48 -0.96 9.42
C GLU A 148 4.40 -1.34 8.38
N GLY A 149 4.39 -0.66 7.23
CA GLY A 149 3.38 -0.81 6.19
C GLY A 149 2.04 -0.13 6.47
N HIS A 150 1.88 0.58 7.59
CA HIS A 150 0.58 1.18 7.97
C HIS A 150 0.06 2.21 6.95
N LEU A 151 0.96 2.95 6.30
CA LEU A 151 0.62 3.97 5.31
C LEU A 151 1.34 3.69 3.97
N PRO A 152 0.76 4.11 2.82
CA PRO A 152 -0.59 4.66 2.65
C PRO A 152 -1.69 3.68 3.05
N THR A 153 -2.87 4.17 3.44
CA THR A 153 -3.97 3.34 3.93
C THR A 153 -4.70 2.57 2.83
N ARG A 154 -5.50 1.60 3.25
CA ARG A 154 -6.40 0.84 2.36
C ARG A 154 -7.49 1.73 1.77
N ARG A 155 -7.40 2.08 0.48
CA ARG A 155 -8.41 2.88 -0.25
C ARG A 155 -9.28 2.13 -1.25
N TYR A 156 -8.81 0.99 -1.75
CA TYR A 156 -9.37 0.35 -2.95
C TYR A 156 -10.16 -0.94 -2.70
N GLY A 157 -10.68 -1.15 -1.47
CA GLY A 157 -11.29 -2.43 -1.09
C GLY A 157 -10.27 -3.59 -1.02
N GLU A 158 -10.66 -4.77 -0.56
CA GLU A 158 -9.73 -5.91 -0.45
C GLU A 158 -9.14 -6.32 -1.81
N LEU A 159 -10.00 -6.58 -2.80
CA LEU A 159 -9.58 -6.97 -4.14
C LEU A 159 -8.69 -5.92 -4.82
N GLY A 160 -9.02 -4.63 -4.70
CA GLY A 160 -8.20 -3.57 -5.30
C GLY A 160 -6.82 -3.45 -4.63
N ASN A 161 -6.71 -3.67 -3.30
CA ASN A 161 -5.41 -3.65 -2.64
C ASN A 161 -4.57 -4.89 -3.00
N TYR A 162 -5.19 -6.06 -3.14
CA TYR A 162 -4.50 -7.24 -3.66
C TYR A 162 -3.95 -6.99 -5.08
N ARG A 163 -4.77 -6.41 -5.96
CA ARG A 163 -4.36 -6.01 -7.31
C ARG A 163 -3.25 -4.99 -7.31
N LEU A 164 -3.27 -4.04 -6.37
CA LEU A 164 -2.19 -3.08 -6.20
C LEU A 164 -0.86 -3.77 -5.88
N PHE A 165 -0.85 -4.78 -5.00
CA PHE A 165 0.38 -5.54 -4.70
C PHE A 165 0.90 -6.31 -5.92
N SER A 166 0.01 -6.88 -6.74
CA SER A 166 0.38 -7.47 -8.03
C SER A 166 0.97 -6.44 -8.99
N ARG A 167 0.41 -5.23 -9.02
CA ARG A 167 0.95 -4.13 -9.84
C ARG A 167 2.32 -3.66 -9.35
N VAL A 168 2.52 -3.54 -8.04
CA VAL A 168 3.82 -3.21 -7.42
C VAL A 168 4.89 -4.21 -7.84
N GLU A 169 4.57 -5.52 -7.82
CA GLU A 169 5.46 -6.58 -8.33
C GLU A 169 5.77 -6.40 -9.82
N THR A 170 4.74 -6.21 -10.65
CA THR A 170 4.88 -6.00 -12.10
C THR A 170 5.76 -4.78 -12.42
N CYS A 171 5.63 -3.73 -11.63
CA CYS A 171 6.45 -2.53 -11.72
C CYS A 171 7.84 -2.66 -11.08
N ARG A 172 8.23 -3.84 -10.57
CA ARG A 172 9.54 -4.15 -10.00
C ARG A 172 9.92 -3.24 -8.82
N LEU A 173 8.96 -3.02 -7.92
CA LEU A 173 9.19 -2.40 -6.61
C LEU A 173 9.33 -3.47 -5.53
#